data_AF-A0A809XZZ3-F1
#
_entry.id   AF-A0A809XZZ3-F1
#
_cell.length_a   1.000
_cell.length_b   1.000
_cell.length_c   1.000
_cell.angle_alpha   90.00
_cell.angle_beta   90.00
_cell.angle_gamma   90.00
#
_symmetry.space_group_name_H-M   'P 1'
#
loop_
_entity.id
_entity.type
_entity.pdbx_description
1 polymer ?
#
loop_
_entity_poly.entity_id
_entity_poly.type
_entity_poly.pdbx_seq_one_letter_code
_entity_poly.pdbx_strand_id
1 'polypeptide(L)' 'MQANDTITLIEAYDAMRIFLETVWRRMDKPQEEVAFLLAGLKWADGSPVDPVMWQNWLATARSVREEGANPP' A
#
# COMPACT_ATOMS: atom_id res chain seq x y z
N MET A 1 6.85 -13.64 -15.22
CA MET A 1 7.80 -12.55 -14.99
C MET A 1 8.72 -12.99 -13.86
N GLN A 2 10.04 -13.03 -14.08
CA GLN A 2 11.01 -13.21 -13.00
C GLN A 2 11.12 -11.85 -12.30
N ALA A 3 10.37 -11.63 -11.23
CA ALA A 3 10.44 -10.40 -10.44
C ALA A 3 11.55 -10.56 -9.41
N ASN A 4 12.77 -10.17 -9.76
CA ASN A 4 13.92 -10.20 -8.86
C ASN A 4 14.18 -8.84 -8.17
N ASP A 5 13.27 -7.88 -8.35
CA ASP A 5 13.39 -6.56 -7.75
C ASP A 5 12.92 -6.63 -6.30
N THR A 6 13.89 -6.59 -5.38
CA THR A 6 13.60 -6.47 -3.95
C THR A 6 13.39 -4.99 -3.64
N ILE A 7 12.21 -4.64 -3.17
CA ILE A 7 11.88 -3.30 -2.68
C ILE A 7 11.74 -3.33 -1.16
N THR A 8 12.02 -2.21 -0.51
CA THR A 8 11.80 -2.01 0.93
C THR A 8 10.30 -1.94 1.25
N LEU A 9 9.92 -2.14 2.51
CA LEU A 9 8.52 -2.08 2.94
C LEU A 9 7.87 -0.70 2.71
N ILE A 10 8.67 0.37 2.77
CA ILE A 10 8.19 1.73 2.52
C ILE A 10 8.02 1.99 1.03
N GLU A 11 8.93 1.49 0.18
CA GLU A 11 8.78 1.55 -1.28
C GLU A 11 7.56 0.76 -1.77
N ALA A 12 7.28 -0.40 -1.16
CA ALA A 12 6.08 -1.18 -1.45
C ALA A 12 4.79 -0.45 -1.05
N TYR A 13 4.81 0.24 0.10
CA TYR A 13 3.69 1.07 0.55
C TYR A 13 3.43 2.23 -0.41
N ASP A 14 4.48 2.94 -0.79
CA ASP A 14 4.40 4.04 -1.75
C ASP A 14 3.94 3.59 -3.12
N ALA A 15 4.44 2.44 -3.61
CA ALA A 15 4.00 1.85 -4.86
C ALA A 15 2.49 1.57 -4.85
N MET A 16 1.98 0.97 -3.76
CA MET A 16 0.54 0.70 -3.59
C MET A 16 -0.28 2.00 -3.56
N ARG A 17 0.16 2.99 -2.78
CA ARG A 17 -0.49 4.30 -2.69
C ARG A 17 -0.57 4.99 -4.04
N ILE A 18 0.55 5.04 -4.77
CA ILE A 18 0.64 5.66 -6.12
C ILE A 18 -0.25 4.92 -7.12
N PHE A 19 -0.27 3.58 -7.07
CA PHE A 19 -1.11 2.77 -7.93
C PHE A 19 -2.60 3.08 -7.70
N LEU A 20 -3.07 3.05 -6.45
CA LEU A 20 -4.46 3.36 -6.11
C LEU A 20 -4.85 4.79 -6.48
N GLU A 21 -3.98 5.76 -6.22
CA GLU A 21 -4.20 7.16 -6.60
C GLU A 21 -4.32 7.31 -8.13
N THR A 22 -3.50 6.59 -8.89
CA THR A 22 -3.53 6.60 -10.36
C THR A 22 -4.83 6.00 -10.90
N VAL A 23 -5.25 4.86 -10.35
CA VAL A 23 -6.50 4.19 -10.75
C VAL A 23 -7.72 5.07 -10.40
N TRP A 24 -7.77 5.62 -9.19
CA TRP A 24 -8.85 6.51 -8.76
C TRP A 24 -9.00 7.74 -9.65
N ARG A 25 -7.87 8.38 -10.02
CA ARG A 25 -7.86 9.51 -10.97
C ARG A 25 -8.36 9.13 -12.36
N ARG A 26 -8.06 7.92 -12.85
CA ARG A 26 -8.50 7.44 -14.17
C ARG A 26 -10.00 7.16 -14.24
N MET A 27 -10.61 6.79 -13.12
CA MET A 27 -12.04 6.53 -13.04
C MET A 27 -12.89 7.80 -12.90
N ASP A 28 -12.30 8.99 -13.02
CA ASP A 28 -12.93 10.30 -12.74
C ASP A 28 -13.33 10.51 -11.26
N LYS A 29 -12.66 9.82 -10.34
CA LYS A 29 -12.79 10.00 -8.89
C LYS A 29 -14.19 9.79 -8.25
N PRO A 30 -15.10 8.94 -8.78
CA PRO A 30 -16.47 8.83 -8.24
C PRO A 30 -16.58 8.05 -6.92
N GLN A 31 -15.51 7.40 -6.45
CA GLN A 31 -15.55 6.52 -5.28
C GLN A 31 -15.02 7.24 -4.03
N GLU A 32 -15.94 7.64 -3.15
CA GLU A 32 -15.65 8.35 -1.91
C GLU A 32 -14.83 7.49 -0.93
N GLU A 33 -15.04 6.18 -0.92
CA GLU A 33 -14.30 5.24 -0.05
C GLU A 33 -12.82 5.17 -0.44
N VAL A 34 -12.54 5.22 -1.75
CA VAL A 34 -11.15 5.27 -2.25
C VAL A 34 -10.52 6.62 -1.95
N ALA A 35 -11.29 7.71 -2.03
CA ALA A 35 -10.83 9.04 -1.63
C ALA A 35 -10.51 9.09 -0.13
N PHE A 36 -11.38 8.52 0.72
CA PHE A 36 -11.19 8.41 2.16
C PHE A 36 -9.95 7.58 2.50
N LEU A 37 -9.79 6.43 1.85
CA LEU A 37 -8.60 5.60 1.96
C LEU A 37 -7.35 6.41 1.59
N LEU A 38 -7.32 7.04 0.42
CA LEU A 38 -6.17 7.85 -0.05
C LEU A 38 -5.85 9.01 0.91
N ALA A 39 -6.85 9.64 1.52
CA ALA A 39 -6.66 10.71 2.50
C ALA A 39 -5.97 10.22 3.79
N GLY A 40 -6.20 8.96 4.21
CA GLY A 40 -5.53 8.35 5.34
C GLY A 40 -4.09 7.87 5.07
N LEU A 41 -3.63 7.90 3.82
CA LEU A 41 -2.38 7.25 3.38
C LEU A 41 -1.14 8.17 3.26
N LYS A 42 -1.15 9.46 3.63
CA LYS A 42 -0.07 10.38 3.18
C LYS A 42 0.48 11.46 4.13
N TRP A 43 1.75 11.35 4.56
CA TRP A 43 2.60 12.51 4.90
C TRP A 43 3.71 12.68 3.86
N ALA A 44 4.27 13.88 3.76
CA ALA A 44 5.24 14.27 2.74
C ALA A 44 6.64 13.62 2.91
N ASP A 45 6.88 12.96 4.04
CA ASP A 45 8.13 12.31 4.42
C ASP A 45 8.11 10.78 4.27
N GLY A 46 7.00 10.21 3.77
CA GLY A 46 6.81 8.77 3.58
C GLY A 46 6.12 8.06 4.75
N SER A 47 5.71 8.77 5.80
CA SER A 47 4.96 8.19 6.93
C SER A 47 3.44 8.19 6.66
N PRO A 48 2.68 7.16 7.09
CA PRO A 48 1.21 7.15 6.96
C PRO A 48 0.52 8.22 7.81
N VAL A 49 -0.64 8.74 7.37
CA VAL A 49 -1.39 9.76 8.16
C VAL A 49 -1.96 9.23 9.42
N ASP A 50 -2.44 8.01 9.34
CA ASP A 50 -2.93 7.26 10.46
C ASP A 50 -1.87 6.23 10.87
N PRO A 51 -1.31 6.32 12.09
CA PRO A 51 -0.41 5.32 12.64
C PRO A 51 -1.01 3.90 12.63
N VAL A 52 -2.34 3.77 12.73
CA VAL A 52 -3.05 2.48 12.66
C VAL A 52 -2.96 1.90 11.25
N MET A 53 -3.07 2.72 10.21
CA MET A 53 -2.90 2.28 8.82
C MET A 53 -1.50 1.75 8.56
N TRP A 54 -0.46 2.33 9.18
CA TRP A 54 0.90 1.79 9.08
C TRP A 54 1.03 0.41 9.73
N GLN A 55 0.47 0.25 10.94
CA GLN A 55 0.51 -1.03 11.65
C GLN A 55 -0.22 -2.12 10.86
N ASN A 56 -1.37 -1.80 10.28
CA ASN A 56 -2.11 -2.70 9.40
C ASN A 56 -1.27 -3.10 8.18
N TRP A 57 -0.61 -2.15 7.53
CA TRP A 57 0.31 -2.44 6.41
C TRP A 57 1.43 -3.40 6.82
N LEU A 58 2.10 -3.14 7.96
CA LEU A 58 3.17 -4.00 8.47
C LEU A 58 2.66 -5.41 8.79
N ALA A 59 1.47 -5.54 9.37
CA ALA A 59 0.86 -6.83 9.66
C ALA A 59 0.58 -7.61 8.38
N THR A 60 -0.05 -6.97 7.37
CA THR A 60 -0.31 -7.58 6.07
C THR A 60 0.98 -8.00 5.36
N ALA A 61 2.00 -7.13 5.34
CA ALA A 61 3.28 -7.43 4.70
C ALA A 61 4.00 -8.61 5.37
N ARG A 62 3.86 -8.79 6.70
CA ARG A 62 4.38 -9.96 7.41
C ARG A 62 3.64 -11.24 7.02
N SER A 63 2.30 -11.21 6.98
CA SER A 63 1.49 -12.36 6.58
C SER A 63 1.84 -12.85 5.17
N VAL A 64 2.02 -11.94 4.21
CA VAL A 64 2.43 -12.30 2.83
C VAL A 64 3.81 -12.98 2.82
N ARG A 65 4.75 -12.52 3.65
CA ARG A 65 6.07 -13.15 3.76
C ARG A 65 6.02 -14.52 4.42
N GLU A 66 5.14 -14.71 5.39
CA GLU A 66 4.95 -15.99 6.09
C GLU A 66 4.23 -17.02 5.21
N GLU A 67 3.21 -16.61 4.44
CA GLU A 67 2.55 -17.46 3.44
C GLU A 67 3.50 -17.88 2.31
N GLY A 68 4.37 -16.98 1.85
CA GLY A 68 5.43 -17.33 0.89
C GLY A 68 6.49 -18.29 1.44
N ALA A 69 6.61 -18.40 2.77
CA ALA A 69 7.56 -19.28 3.47
C ALA A 69 6.95 -20.63 3.87
N ASN A 70 5.64 -20.81 3.80
CA ASN A 70 4.94 -22.05 4.07
C ASN A 70 3.99 -22.41 2.91
N PRO A 71 4.50 -22.94 1.80
CA PRO A 71 3.67 -23.36 0.68
C PRO A 71 2.82 -24.59 1.07
N PRO A 72 1.63 -24.76 0.47
CA PRO A 72 0.76 -25.92 0.69
C PRO A 72 1.41 -27.25 0.27
#